data_AF-B0JKH8-F1
#
_entry.id   AF-B0JKH8-F1
#
_cell.length_a   1.000
_cell.length_b   1.000
_cell.length_c   1.000
_cell.angle_alpha   90.00
_cell.angle_beta   90.00
_cell.angle_gamma   90.00
#
_symmetry.space_group_name_H-M   'P 1'
#
loop_
_entity.id
_entity.type
_entity.pdbx_description
1 polymer ?
#
loop_
_entity_poly.entity_id
_entity_poly.type
_entity_poly.pdbx_seq_one_letter_code
_entity_poly.pdbx_strand_id
1 'polypeptide(L)'
;MTGYSWGITRLYSHPQQYGLCYLGVSYGAVLVLQDAYFYFTHRLFHHPSLFRWLHQGHHRSRYPTPWTSFAFDPLEAIVQSLFLVGIVFVLPLHFITLIAALTTMTIWAVLNHLGIDRLPSSFPHHWLGRWFIGPAHHSIHHRKYTVHYGLYFTFWDKLLGTQDPDYEQKFDERLTGKVDGV
;
A
#
# COMPACT_ATOMS: atom_id res chain seq x y z
N MET A 1 -17.25 -28.94 -0.54
CA MET A 1 -16.75 -28.61 -1.90
C MET A 1 -16.47 -27.11 -1.94
N THR A 2 -15.35 -26.67 -2.53
CA THR A 2 -14.95 -25.25 -2.57
C THR A 2 -15.12 -24.68 -3.99
N GLY A 3 -15.22 -23.35 -4.14
CA GLY A 3 -15.28 -22.71 -5.47
C GLY A 3 -14.07 -23.02 -6.36
N TYR A 4 -12.92 -23.31 -5.74
CA TYR A 4 -11.73 -23.84 -6.41
C TYR A 4 -11.97 -25.21 -7.05
N SER A 5 -12.58 -26.15 -6.30
CA SER A 5 -12.89 -27.49 -6.82
C SER A 5 -13.91 -27.50 -7.95
N TRP A 6 -14.66 -26.42 -8.14
CA TRP A 6 -15.63 -26.25 -9.23
C TRP A 6 -15.07 -25.43 -10.41
N GLY A 7 -13.79 -25.03 -10.37
CA GLY A 7 -13.14 -24.27 -11.44
C GLY A 7 -13.67 -22.85 -11.61
N ILE A 8 -14.35 -22.29 -10.60
CA ILE A 8 -14.88 -20.93 -10.66
C ILE A 8 -13.74 -19.91 -10.55
N THR A 9 -12.77 -20.17 -9.68
CA THR A 9 -11.55 -19.35 -9.57
C THR A 9 -10.50 -19.83 -10.55
N ARG A 10 -9.63 -18.92 -11.00
CA ARG A 10 -8.47 -19.21 -11.84
C ARG A 10 -7.24 -19.61 -11.01
N LEU A 11 -7.46 -20.13 -9.81
CA LEU A 11 -6.36 -20.58 -8.96
C LEU A 11 -5.74 -21.85 -9.51
N TYR A 12 -4.44 -22.02 -9.29
CA TYR A 12 -3.74 -23.25 -9.62
C TYR A 12 -2.64 -23.58 -8.60
N SER A 13 -2.29 -24.86 -8.49
CA SER A 13 -1.37 -25.39 -7.47
C SER A 13 -0.08 -25.99 -8.03
N HIS A 14 0.03 -26.19 -9.35
CA HIS A 14 1.22 -26.75 -9.97
C HIS A 14 2.03 -25.64 -10.66
N PRO A 15 3.23 -25.27 -10.16
CA PRO A 15 4.05 -24.19 -10.72
C PRO A 15 4.37 -24.34 -12.21
N GLN A 16 4.46 -25.58 -12.70
CA GLN A 16 4.80 -25.90 -14.08
C GLN A 16 3.65 -25.61 -15.06
N GLN A 17 2.42 -25.41 -14.59
CA GLN A 17 1.25 -25.19 -15.45
C GLN A 17 1.39 -23.92 -16.32
N TYR A 18 1.98 -22.86 -15.77
CA TYR A 18 2.27 -21.61 -16.48
C TYR A 18 3.78 -21.25 -16.48
N GLY A 19 4.61 -22.05 -15.79
CA GLY A 19 6.05 -21.85 -15.69
C GLY A 19 6.48 -20.90 -14.57
N LEU A 20 7.75 -21.00 -14.16
CA LEU A 20 8.30 -20.22 -13.03
C LEU A 20 8.39 -18.72 -13.33
N CYS A 21 8.65 -18.33 -14.57
CA CYS A 21 8.67 -16.91 -14.97
C CYS A 21 7.29 -16.26 -14.75
N TYR A 22 6.22 -16.99 -15.05
CA TYR A 22 4.86 -16.51 -14.84
C TYR A 22 4.55 -16.28 -13.35
N LEU A 23 5.15 -17.03 -12.41
CA LEU A 23 4.99 -16.74 -10.98
C LEU A 23 5.48 -15.33 -10.61
N GLY A 24 6.67 -14.94 -11.11
CA GLY A 24 7.22 -13.62 -10.87
C GLY A 24 6.43 -12.51 -11.56
N VAL A 25 6.04 -12.73 -12.82
CA VAL A 25 5.26 -11.75 -13.60
C VAL A 25 3.87 -11.55 -12.99
N SER A 26 3.17 -12.64 -12.66
CA SER A 26 1.84 -12.56 -12.03
C SER A 26 1.91 -11.92 -10.65
N TYR A 27 2.96 -12.20 -9.86
CA TYR A 27 3.18 -11.51 -8.58
C TYR A 27 3.36 -10.00 -8.77
N GLY A 28 4.24 -9.57 -9.68
CA GLY A 28 4.43 -8.16 -9.99
C GLY A 28 3.15 -7.49 -10.48
N ALA A 29 2.39 -8.16 -11.35
CA ALA A 29 1.10 -7.67 -11.83
C ALA A 29 0.09 -7.49 -10.69
N VAL A 30 0.00 -8.45 -9.75
CA VAL A 30 -0.86 -8.35 -8.57
C VAL A 30 -0.48 -7.14 -7.72
N LEU A 31 0.81 -6.89 -7.47
CA LEU A 31 1.23 -5.72 -6.67
C LEU A 31 0.84 -4.39 -7.32
N VAL A 32 1.03 -4.26 -8.63
CA VAL A 32 0.66 -3.03 -9.36
C VAL A 32 -0.86 -2.82 -9.37
N LEU A 33 -1.62 -3.89 -9.62
CA LEU A 33 -3.09 -3.83 -9.61
C LEU A 33 -3.63 -3.53 -8.20
N GLN A 34 -3.01 -4.10 -7.16
CA GLN A 34 -3.37 -3.85 -5.78
C GLN A 34 -3.08 -2.41 -5.39
N ASP A 35 -1.91 -1.87 -5.78
CA ASP A 35 -1.54 -0.49 -5.52
C ASP A 35 -2.52 0.49 -6.15
N ALA A 36 -2.91 0.23 -7.40
CA ALA A 36 -3.92 1.01 -8.10
C ALA A 36 -5.27 0.96 -7.38
N TYR A 37 -5.75 -0.25 -7.08
CA TYR A 37 -7.02 -0.44 -6.36
C TYR A 37 -7.01 0.28 -5.02
N PHE A 38 -5.94 0.11 -4.23
CA PHE A 38 -5.77 0.75 -2.94
C PHE A 38 -5.76 2.27 -3.11
N TYR A 39 -4.96 2.82 -4.02
CA TYR A 39 -4.89 4.27 -4.25
C TYR A 39 -6.28 4.88 -4.51
N PHE A 40 -7.05 4.31 -5.44
CA PHE A 40 -8.35 4.87 -5.81
C PHE A 40 -9.40 4.72 -4.71
N THR A 41 -9.46 3.57 -4.06
CA THR A 41 -10.40 3.34 -2.94
C THR A 41 -10.03 4.19 -1.73
N HIS A 42 -8.75 4.29 -1.40
CA HIS A 42 -8.26 5.11 -0.31
C HIS A 42 -8.55 6.60 -0.55
N ARG A 43 -8.26 7.12 -1.76
CA ARG A 43 -8.62 8.49 -2.13
C ARG A 43 -10.13 8.72 -2.07
N LEU A 44 -10.94 7.74 -2.48
CA LEU A 44 -12.40 7.79 -2.36
C LEU A 44 -12.85 7.84 -0.90
N PHE A 45 -12.22 7.08 -0.01
CA PHE A 45 -12.57 7.11 1.42
C PHE A 45 -12.28 8.45 2.07
N HIS A 46 -11.30 9.21 1.58
CA HIS A 46 -11.05 10.59 2.01
C HIS A 46 -12.05 11.60 1.48
N HIS A 47 -13.02 11.19 0.65
CA HIS A 47 -14.10 12.07 0.24
C HIS A 47 -14.95 12.50 1.46
N PRO A 48 -15.32 13.78 1.63
CA PRO A 48 -15.97 14.28 2.86
C PRO A 48 -17.27 13.57 3.26
N SER A 49 -18.03 13.06 2.29
CA SER A 49 -19.27 12.31 2.56
C SER A 49 -19.03 10.88 3.04
N LEU A 50 -17.84 10.32 2.81
CA LEU A 50 -17.49 8.93 3.06
C LEU A 50 -16.54 8.76 4.25
N PHE A 51 -15.65 9.73 4.47
CA PHE A 51 -14.56 9.67 5.46
C PHE A 51 -15.00 9.22 6.84
N ARG A 52 -16.11 9.77 7.36
CA ARG A 52 -16.61 9.45 8.70
C ARG A 52 -17.01 7.99 8.87
N TRP A 53 -17.37 7.31 7.79
CA TRP A 53 -17.87 5.94 7.79
C TRP A 53 -16.81 4.92 7.41
N LEU A 54 -15.85 5.34 6.57
CA LEU A 54 -14.90 4.43 5.94
C LEU A 54 -13.49 4.56 6.47
N HIS A 55 -13.06 5.69 7.03
CA HIS A 55 -11.62 5.88 7.28
C HIS A 55 -11.27 6.78 8.48
N GLN A 56 -12.27 7.34 9.14
CA GLN A 56 -12.06 8.17 10.33
C GLN A 56 -11.46 7.38 11.49
N GLY A 57 -11.84 6.11 11.66
CA GLY A 57 -11.30 5.23 12.70
C GLY A 57 -9.80 5.01 12.49
N HIS A 58 -9.39 4.74 11.25
CA HIS A 58 -7.99 4.60 10.87
C HIS A 58 -7.16 5.86 11.17
N HIS A 59 -7.67 7.03 10.77
CA HIS A 59 -7.01 8.33 10.98
C HIS A 59 -7.10 8.89 12.40
N ARG A 60 -7.74 8.16 13.33
CA ARG A 60 -7.86 8.60 14.72
C ARG A 60 -6.48 8.81 15.37
N SER A 61 -5.46 8.08 14.91
CA SER A 61 -4.07 8.26 15.34
C SER A 61 -3.28 9.13 14.36
N ARG A 62 -3.15 10.43 14.64
CA ARG A 62 -2.31 11.35 13.83
C ARG A 62 -0.83 10.97 13.78
N TYR A 63 -0.38 10.19 14.75
CA TYR A 63 0.95 9.60 14.79
C TYR A 63 0.79 8.08 14.63
N PRO A 64 0.83 7.57 13.38
CA PRO A 64 0.60 6.16 13.14
C PRO A 64 1.66 5.29 13.82
N THR A 65 1.22 4.11 14.25
CA THR A 65 2.05 3.03 14.77
C THR A 65 1.73 1.75 14.01
N PRO A 66 2.55 0.68 14.11
CA PRO A 66 2.19 -0.61 13.52
C PRO A 66 0.77 -1.08 13.85
N TRP A 67 0.25 -0.76 15.03
CA TRP A 67 -1.12 -1.10 15.42
C TRP A 67 -2.18 -0.33 14.62
N THR A 68 -1.89 0.90 14.22
CA THR A 68 -2.75 1.71 13.35
C THR A 68 -2.95 1.03 12.00
N SER A 69 -1.95 0.29 11.49
CA SER A 69 -2.07 -0.45 10.23
C SER A 69 -3.13 -1.57 10.26
N PHE A 70 -3.58 -1.99 11.44
CA PHE A 70 -4.64 -2.99 11.62
C PHE A 70 -5.96 -2.37 12.11
N ALA A 71 -5.99 -1.06 12.39
CA ALA A 71 -7.15 -0.36 12.92
C ALA A 71 -8.04 0.22 11.80
N PHE A 72 -8.41 -0.63 10.84
CA PHE A 72 -9.32 -0.24 9.76
C PHE A 72 -10.77 -0.18 10.24
N ASP A 73 -11.54 0.75 9.67
CA ASP A 73 -12.99 0.72 9.84
C ASP A 73 -13.56 -0.55 9.13
N PRO A 74 -14.62 -1.19 9.65
CA PRO A 74 -15.11 -2.46 9.11
C PRO A 74 -15.44 -2.43 7.61
N LEU A 75 -16.04 -1.33 7.15
CA LEU A 75 -16.40 -1.16 5.74
C LEU A 75 -15.16 -0.95 4.86
N GLU A 76 -14.13 -0.24 5.35
CA GLU A 76 -12.85 -0.14 4.65
C GLU A 76 -12.18 -1.51 4.54
N ALA A 77 -12.15 -2.29 5.63
CA ALA A 77 -11.57 -3.63 5.60
C ALA A 77 -12.27 -4.53 4.57
N ILE A 78 -13.61 -4.46 4.49
CA ILE A 78 -14.39 -5.19 3.47
C ILE A 78 -13.96 -4.74 2.08
N VAL A 79 -14.02 -3.45 1.77
CA VAL A 79 -13.68 -2.95 0.44
C VAL A 79 -12.23 -3.27 0.07
N GLN A 80 -11.27 -3.13 0.98
CA GLN A 80 -9.87 -3.49 0.71
C GLN A 80 -9.72 -5.00 0.45
N SER A 81 -10.44 -5.85 1.18
CA SER A 81 -10.40 -7.31 0.98
C SER A 81 -10.97 -7.78 -0.36
N LEU A 82 -11.91 -7.02 -0.95
CA LEU A 82 -12.52 -7.36 -2.24
C LEU A 82 -11.50 -7.45 -3.37
N PHE A 83 -10.35 -6.79 -3.27
CA PHE A 83 -9.27 -6.93 -4.25
C PHE A 83 -8.77 -8.37 -4.33
N LEU A 84 -8.38 -8.97 -3.20
CA LEU A 84 -7.85 -10.35 -3.16
C LEU A 84 -8.93 -11.38 -3.53
N VAL A 85 -10.19 -11.11 -3.19
CA VAL A 85 -11.32 -11.95 -3.62
C VAL A 85 -11.54 -11.83 -5.12
N GLY A 86 -11.52 -10.63 -5.69
CA GLY A 86 -11.79 -10.39 -7.10
C GLY A 86 -10.69 -10.90 -8.02
N ILE A 87 -9.42 -10.69 -7.65
CA ILE A 87 -8.28 -10.96 -8.54
C ILE A 87 -8.18 -12.44 -8.94
N VAL A 88 -8.60 -13.36 -8.07
CA VAL A 88 -8.55 -14.81 -8.34
C VAL A 88 -9.57 -15.28 -9.38
N PHE A 89 -10.56 -14.46 -9.73
CA PHE A 89 -11.50 -14.76 -10.82
C PHE A 89 -11.01 -14.22 -12.17
N VAL A 90 -10.11 -13.23 -12.15
CA VAL A 90 -9.64 -12.51 -13.34
C VAL A 90 -8.31 -13.06 -13.84
N LEU A 91 -7.33 -13.21 -12.94
CA LEU A 91 -5.96 -13.58 -13.28
C LEU A 91 -5.66 -15.01 -12.81
N PRO A 92 -5.06 -15.88 -13.65
CA PRO A 92 -4.56 -17.16 -13.19
C PRO A 92 -3.44 -16.95 -12.16
N LEU A 93 -3.66 -17.41 -10.93
CA LEU A 93 -2.73 -17.18 -9.82
C LEU A 93 -2.36 -18.49 -9.15
N HIS A 94 -1.06 -18.64 -8.89
CA HIS A 94 -0.60 -19.72 -8.05
C HIS A 94 -0.91 -19.40 -6.58
N PHE A 95 -1.20 -20.42 -5.76
CA PHE A 95 -1.41 -20.22 -4.32
C PHE A 95 -0.24 -19.49 -3.65
N ILE A 96 1.00 -19.82 -4.02
CA ILE A 96 2.20 -19.13 -3.50
C ILE A 96 2.19 -17.63 -3.88
N THR A 97 1.75 -17.26 -5.08
CA THR A 97 1.68 -15.85 -5.50
C THR A 97 0.69 -15.07 -4.64
N LEU A 98 -0.45 -15.67 -4.30
CA LEU A 98 -1.43 -15.08 -3.39
C LEU A 98 -0.89 -14.92 -1.97
N ILE A 99 -0.26 -15.97 -1.44
CA ILE A 99 0.36 -15.91 -0.11
C ILE A 99 1.42 -14.82 -0.10
N ALA A 100 2.28 -14.77 -1.11
CA ALA A 100 3.30 -13.73 -1.24
C ALA A 100 2.67 -12.32 -1.30
N ALA A 101 1.61 -12.11 -2.08
CA ALA A 101 0.92 -10.82 -2.14
C ALA A 101 0.30 -10.43 -0.77
N LEU A 102 -0.34 -11.37 -0.08
CA LEU A 102 -0.89 -11.16 1.27
C LEU A 102 0.21 -10.86 2.29
N THR A 103 1.33 -11.56 2.23
CA THR A 103 2.49 -11.30 3.10
C THR A 103 3.08 -9.92 2.81
N THR A 104 3.27 -9.58 1.53
CA THR A 104 3.81 -8.29 1.12
C THR A 104 2.91 -7.13 1.55
N MET A 105 1.60 -7.21 1.31
CA MET A 105 0.68 -6.15 1.73
C MET A 105 0.69 -5.96 3.25
N THR A 106 0.77 -7.04 4.01
CA THR A 106 0.79 -7.00 5.47
C THR A 106 2.07 -6.36 5.99
N ILE A 107 3.23 -6.80 5.48
CA ILE A 107 4.53 -6.24 5.85
C ILE A 107 4.57 -4.76 5.45
N TRP A 108 4.12 -4.41 4.25
CA TRP A 108 4.16 -3.05 3.76
C TRP A 108 3.22 -2.11 4.52
N ALA A 109 2.02 -2.57 4.87
CA ALA A 109 1.10 -1.82 5.72
C ALA A 109 1.73 -1.49 7.07
N VAL A 110 2.40 -2.47 7.71
CA VAL A 110 3.13 -2.25 8.96
C VAL A 110 4.29 -1.26 8.77
N LEU A 111 5.10 -1.45 7.73
CA LEU A 111 6.22 -0.56 7.41
C LEU A 111 5.74 0.88 7.23
N ASN A 112 4.69 1.11 6.42
CA ASN A 112 4.13 2.44 6.19
C ASN A 112 3.66 3.15 7.46
N HIS A 113 3.32 2.39 8.51
CA HIS A 113 2.85 2.94 9.79
C HIS A 113 3.92 2.95 10.88
N LEU A 114 5.18 2.64 10.56
CA LEU A 114 6.25 2.85 11.52
C LEU A 114 6.36 4.34 11.86
N GLY A 115 6.46 4.65 13.15
CA GLY A 115 6.73 6.02 13.57
C GLY A 115 8.08 6.47 13.02
N ILE A 116 8.11 7.61 12.33
CA ILE A 116 9.33 8.13 11.68
C ILE A 116 10.50 8.19 12.68
N ASP A 117 10.22 8.62 13.92
CA ASP A 117 11.22 8.80 14.98
C ASP A 117 11.83 7.49 15.48
N ARG A 118 11.27 6.33 15.10
CA ARG A 118 11.74 5.00 15.49
C ARG A 118 12.56 4.31 14.41
N LEU A 119 12.76 4.96 13.27
CA LEU A 119 13.55 4.39 12.18
C LEU A 119 15.02 4.77 12.34
N PRO A 120 15.93 3.82 12.14
CA PRO A 120 17.35 4.13 12.15
C PRO A 120 17.66 5.09 10.99
N SER A 121 18.64 5.97 11.18
CA SER A 121 19.13 6.89 10.14
C SER A 121 19.63 6.15 8.88
N SER A 122 19.95 4.86 9.00
CA SER A 122 20.33 3.96 7.91
C SER A 122 19.16 3.38 7.12
N PHE A 123 17.90 3.58 7.56
CA PHE A 123 16.76 3.16 6.77
C PHE A 123 16.81 3.91 5.42
N PRO A 124 16.59 3.22 4.27
CA PRO A 124 16.84 3.76 2.95
C PRO A 124 15.74 4.75 2.51
N HIS A 125 15.48 5.76 3.35
CA HIS A 125 14.56 6.86 3.09
C HIS A 125 14.85 7.55 1.75
N HIS A 126 16.11 7.54 1.33
CA HIS A 126 16.65 8.48 0.37
C HIS A 126 16.45 8.10 -1.11
N TRP A 127 16.66 6.84 -1.49
CA TRP A 127 16.51 6.40 -2.88
C TRP A 127 15.23 5.59 -3.11
N LEU A 128 14.87 4.74 -2.14
CA LEU A 128 13.61 4.00 -2.20
C LEU A 128 12.42 4.93 -1.99
N GLY A 129 12.51 5.94 -1.12
CA GLY A 129 11.39 6.85 -0.81
C GLY A 129 10.85 7.63 -2.02
N ARG A 130 11.65 7.81 -3.08
CA ARG A 130 11.19 8.45 -4.32
C ARG A 130 10.24 7.58 -5.14
N TRP A 131 10.38 6.26 -5.05
CA TRP A 131 9.64 5.30 -5.87
C TRP A 131 8.64 4.49 -5.05
N PHE A 132 8.98 4.26 -3.79
CA PHE A 132 8.27 3.40 -2.87
C PHE A 132 7.77 4.20 -1.68
N ILE A 133 6.53 3.92 -1.29
CA ILE A 133 5.90 4.51 -0.14
C ILE A 133 6.50 3.90 1.11
N GLY A 134 6.86 4.79 2.03
CA GLY A 134 7.41 4.42 3.31
C GLY A 134 6.81 5.24 4.46
N PRO A 135 7.35 5.05 5.67
CA PRO A 135 6.82 5.60 6.92
C PRO A 135 6.61 7.12 6.89
N ALA A 136 7.57 7.84 6.30
CA ALA A 136 7.49 9.31 6.20
C ALA A 136 6.39 9.78 5.24
N HIS A 137 6.21 9.10 4.10
CA HIS A 137 5.17 9.41 3.12
C HIS A 137 3.78 9.28 3.75
N HIS A 138 3.55 8.15 4.42
CA HIS A 138 2.26 7.86 5.01
C HIS A 138 2.01 8.63 6.32
N SER A 139 3.05 8.99 7.08
CA SER A 139 2.86 9.88 8.23
C SER A 139 2.41 11.28 7.80
N ILE A 140 2.90 11.82 6.67
CA ILE A 140 2.41 13.09 6.12
C ILE A 140 0.94 12.95 5.71
N HIS A 141 0.56 11.82 5.11
CA HIS A 141 -0.83 11.49 4.82
C HIS A 141 -1.75 11.60 6.05
N HIS A 142 -1.39 10.95 7.16
CA HIS A 142 -2.14 11.00 8.45
C HIS A 142 -2.24 12.41 9.07
N ARG A 143 -1.43 13.38 8.59
CA ARG A 143 -1.46 14.77 9.04
C ARG A 143 -2.23 15.69 8.11
N LYS A 144 -2.10 15.50 6.79
CA LYS A 144 -2.64 16.41 5.75
C LYS A 144 -3.92 15.91 5.09
N TYR A 145 -4.22 14.60 5.13
CA TYR A 145 -5.44 13.92 4.64
C TYR A 145 -5.72 14.06 3.12
N THR A 146 -5.06 15.00 2.45
CA THR A 146 -5.32 15.42 1.06
C THR A 146 -4.22 15.01 0.08
N VAL A 147 -3.19 14.34 0.57
CA VAL A 147 -2.00 13.92 -0.18
C VAL A 147 -1.62 12.50 0.18
N HIS A 148 -0.84 11.82 -0.67
CA HIS A 148 -0.16 10.56 -0.41
C HIS A 148 -1.11 9.36 -0.15
N TYR A 149 -1.85 8.94 -1.17
CA TYR A 149 -2.86 7.88 -1.08
C TYR A 149 -2.37 6.47 -1.45
N GLY A 150 -1.18 6.30 -2.04
CA GLY A 150 -0.72 4.98 -2.48
C GLY A 150 -0.38 3.99 -1.34
N LEU A 151 -0.15 2.73 -1.70
CA LEU A 151 0.25 1.66 -0.76
C LEU A 151 1.75 1.33 -0.88
N TYR A 152 2.19 0.93 -2.06
CA TYR A 152 3.55 0.48 -2.35
C TYR A 152 4.34 1.53 -3.10
N PHE A 153 3.74 2.19 -4.11
CA PHE A 153 4.45 3.05 -5.05
C PHE A 153 3.98 4.49 -4.96
N THR A 154 4.92 5.44 -5.05
CA THR A 154 4.61 6.89 -5.10
C THR A 154 4.05 7.30 -6.47
N PHE A 155 4.10 6.39 -7.45
CA PHE A 155 3.74 6.62 -8.85
C PHE A 155 2.36 7.26 -9.02
N TRP A 156 1.32 6.75 -8.36
CA TRP A 156 -0.04 7.29 -8.51
C TRP A 156 -0.18 8.69 -7.94
N ASP A 157 0.48 8.96 -6.80
CA ASP A 157 0.47 10.30 -6.20
C ASP A 157 1.16 11.33 -7.09
N LYS A 158 2.25 10.93 -7.76
CA LYS A 158 2.92 11.77 -8.77
C LYS A 158 2.06 12.01 -9.99
N LEU A 159 1.52 10.93 -10.55
CA LEU A 159 0.74 10.96 -11.79
C LEU A 159 -0.52 11.82 -11.63
N LEU A 160 -1.18 11.74 -10.49
CA LEU A 160 -2.47 12.38 -10.24
C LEU A 160 -2.37 13.65 -9.38
N GLY A 161 -1.15 14.14 -9.14
CA GLY A 161 -0.90 15.40 -8.44
C GLY A 161 -1.32 15.42 -6.97
N THR A 162 -1.29 14.25 -6.30
CA THR A 162 -1.59 14.12 -4.86
C THR A 162 -0.33 13.91 -4.03
N GLN A 163 0.85 14.15 -4.58
CA GLN A 163 2.10 14.20 -3.83
C GLN A 163 2.29 15.57 -3.17
N ASP A 164 2.71 15.58 -1.90
CA ASP A 164 3.08 16.83 -1.23
C ASP A 164 4.26 17.52 -1.94
N PRO A 165 4.16 18.81 -2.33
CA PRO A 165 5.20 19.50 -3.08
C PRO A 165 6.55 19.56 -2.33
N ASP A 166 6.50 19.71 -1.01
CA ASP A 166 7.70 19.80 -0.18
C ASP A 166 8.36 18.43 0.06
N TYR A 167 7.71 17.34 -0.36
CA TYR A 167 8.19 15.99 -0.05
C TYR A 167 9.57 15.77 -0.64
N GLU A 168 9.78 15.95 -1.94
CA GLU A 168 11.10 15.68 -2.54
C GLU A 168 12.17 16.68 -2.03
N GLN A 169 11.81 17.97 -1.84
CA GLN A 169 12.74 18.96 -1.33
C GLN A 169 13.24 18.64 0.09
N LYS A 170 12.33 18.32 1.02
CA LYS A 170 12.70 17.95 2.41
C LYS A 170 13.49 16.63 2.45
N PHE A 171 13.32 15.77 1.45
CA PHE A 171 14.13 14.57 1.29
C PHE A 171 15.55 14.89 0.80
N ASP A 172 15.69 15.83 -0.13
CA ASP A 172 16.98 16.27 -0.69
C ASP A 172 17.81 17.09 0.32
N GLU A 173 17.18 17.92 1.15
CA GLU A 173 17.84 18.68 2.22
C GLU A 173 18.44 17.75 3.30
N ARG A 174 17.71 16.68 3.67
CA ARG A 174 18.21 15.65 4.58
C ARG A 174 19.35 14.82 3.97
N LEU A 175 19.35 14.65 2.66
CA LEU A 175 20.41 13.97 1.90
C LEU A 175 21.70 14.77 1.82
N THR A 176 21.59 16.10 1.70
CA THR A 176 22.72 17.00 1.50
C THR A 176 23.31 17.55 2.81
N GLY A 177 22.73 17.20 3.96
CA GLY A 177 23.21 17.63 5.28
C GLY A 177 23.01 19.12 5.58
N LYS A 178 22.27 19.85 4.74
CA LYS A 178 21.85 21.22 5.00
C LYS A 178 20.57 21.18 5.84
N VAL A 179 20.75 20.98 7.15
CA VAL A 179 19.70 21.32 8.11
C VAL A 179 19.86 22.81 8.37
N ASP A 180 18.94 23.63 7.86
CA ASP A 180 18.87 25.03 8.28
C ASP A 180 18.65 25.04 9.79
N GLY A 181 19.66 25.53 10.50
CA GLY A 181 19.68 25.63 11.94
C GLY A 181 18.60 26.57 12.43
N VAL A 182 17.74 26.03 13.30
CA VAL A 182 17.02 26.77 14.35
C VAL A 182 17.12 25.95 15.63
#